data_AF-A0A842RFQ4-F1
#
_entry.id   AF-A0A842RFQ4-F1
#
_cell.length_a   1.000
_cell.length_b   1.000
_cell.length_c   1.000
_cell.angle_alpha   90.00
_cell.angle_beta   90.00
_cell.angle_gamma   90.00
#
_symmetry.space_group_name_H-M   'P 1'
#
loop_
_entity.id
_entity.type
_entity.pdbx_description
1 polymer ?
#
loop_
_entity_poly.entity_id
_entity_poly.type
_entity_poly.pdbx_seq_one_letter_code
_entity_poly.pdbx_strand_id
1 'polypeptide(L)'
;MSRLTFPLSPEKIREEMEKVIEEIKEEFESPLKRKLSDITISLGDAPEFYEFFGVQRKKEQLIFGKWINHIEANYIKKDLWEFVIIRESFAFLISDELLYGEFEELTAFFLNILTTSYLQKKYQKKSVEVKFSLLKSRFLILEDNLQKEKEQLMEKLDALLTIILNQQISPRLLFNTFNHFMQGFLIEELNFEEFIDDLTRYLSNKPEEIIAPLRMHETTIKILLKLTELGFQASTIKIAEELGIAHSSVSKNIIKISSRYDTKWWLERNLSKLGLHYYLLIIRFSLTDKESLEEISEELLKNRYIREIYDGENENYLYLYILLQSPHIVAENMSYSLKRFQKKNKLQSFEIKAIKERIYRTTLVTETFKPTMKNYKQLLINKIPCQKIILWKKTRQKGDEPVSFEKEEKTILRTI
;
A
#
# COMPACT_ATOMS: atom_id res chain seq x y z
N MET A 1 -1.78 -26.84 -5.33
CA MET A 1 -0.55 -27.60 -5.05
C MET A 1 -0.86 -29.10 -5.04
N SER A 2 -0.04 -29.87 -5.76
CA SER A 2 0.07 -31.32 -5.63
C SER A 2 0.11 -31.71 -4.15
N ARG A 3 -0.48 -32.86 -3.78
CA ARG A 3 -0.29 -33.40 -2.42
C ARG A 3 1.20 -33.71 -2.26
N LEU A 4 1.93 -32.89 -1.50
CA LEU A 4 3.32 -33.19 -1.12
C LEU A 4 3.36 -34.61 -0.53
N THR A 5 4.19 -35.48 -1.12
CA THR A 5 4.36 -36.86 -0.67
C THR A 5 5.62 -36.96 0.17
N PHE A 6 5.47 -37.32 1.44
CA PHE A 6 6.55 -37.35 2.44
C PHE A 6 7.21 -38.74 2.55
N PRO A 7 8.49 -38.81 2.96
CA PRO A 7 9.42 -37.69 3.16
C PRO A 7 9.77 -36.99 1.84
N LEU A 8 10.07 -35.69 1.90
CA LEU A 8 10.49 -34.94 0.72
C LEU A 8 11.97 -35.22 0.45
N SER A 9 12.29 -35.60 -0.79
CA SER A 9 13.65 -35.77 -1.29
C SER A 9 14.12 -34.49 -2.00
N PRO A 10 15.44 -34.29 -2.20
CA PRO A 10 15.98 -33.16 -2.96
C PRO A 10 15.34 -32.97 -4.34
N GLU A 11 15.03 -34.06 -5.04
CA GLU A 11 14.39 -34.05 -6.36
C GLU A 11 12.98 -33.48 -6.28
N LYS A 12 12.18 -33.93 -5.30
CA LYS A 12 10.82 -33.42 -5.09
C LYS A 12 10.81 -31.95 -4.65
N ILE A 13 11.79 -31.55 -3.84
CA ILE A 13 11.96 -30.14 -3.46
C ILE A 13 12.23 -29.30 -4.72
N ARG A 14 13.14 -29.76 -5.59
CA ARG A 14 13.42 -29.11 -6.87
C ARG A 14 12.15 -28.97 -7.71
N GLU A 15 11.43 -30.07 -7.95
CA GLU A 15 10.20 -30.07 -8.75
C GLU A 15 9.14 -29.08 -8.23
N GLU A 16 8.95 -29.00 -6.91
CA GLU A 16 7.99 -28.05 -6.32
C GLU A 16 8.50 -26.61 -6.37
N MET A 17 9.81 -26.39 -6.18
CA MET A 17 10.41 -25.06 -6.36
C MET A 17 10.27 -24.57 -7.81
N GLU A 18 10.45 -25.43 -8.82
CA GLU A 18 10.26 -25.07 -10.24
C GLU A 18 8.85 -24.58 -10.51
N LYS A 19 7.83 -25.30 -10.00
CA LYS A 19 6.43 -24.88 -10.13
C LYS A 19 6.19 -23.51 -9.50
N VAL A 20 6.68 -23.31 -8.28
CA VAL A 20 6.49 -22.05 -7.55
C VAL A 20 7.27 -20.90 -8.20
N ILE A 21 8.48 -21.14 -8.72
CA ILE A 21 9.27 -20.13 -9.42
C ILE A 21 8.55 -19.66 -10.69
N GLU A 22 7.96 -20.56 -11.47
CA GLU A 22 7.17 -20.17 -12.65
C GLU A 22 5.90 -19.40 -12.25
N GLU A 23 5.18 -19.81 -11.21
CA GLU A 23 4.04 -19.05 -10.66
C GLU A 23 4.44 -17.61 -10.26
N ILE A 24 5.56 -17.47 -9.56
CA ILE A 24 6.09 -16.17 -9.10
C ILE A 24 6.55 -15.33 -10.29
N LYS A 25 7.24 -15.91 -11.25
CA LYS A 25 7.74 -15.19 -12.44
C LYS A 25 6.59 -14.59 -13.25
N GLU A 26 5.51 -15.34 -13.44
CA GLU A 26 4.31 -14.83 -14.12
C GLU A 26 3.63 -13.69 -13.35
N GLU A 27 3.58 -13.78 -12.02
CA GLU A 27 2.88 -12.80 -11.19
C GLU A 27 3.65 -11.47 -11.04
N PHE A 28 4.97 -11.55 -10.86
CA PHE A 28 5.80 -10.41 -10.47
C PHE A 28 6.40 -9.66 -11.65
N GLU A 29 6.42 -10.25 -12.85
CA GLU A 29 6.99 -9.65 -14.08
C GLU A 29 8.45 -9.19 -13.90
N SER A 30 9.18 -9.83 -13.00
CA SER A 30 10.58 -9.52 -12.68
C SER A 30 11.49 -10.62 -13.23
N PRO A 31 12.64 -10.29 -13.85
CA PRO A 31 13.59 -11.29 -14.28
C PRO A 31 14.17 -12.02 -13.06
N LEU A 32 14.33 -13.34 -13.19
CA LEU A 32 15.07 -14.14 -12.21
C LEU A 32 16.53 -13.68 -12.19
N LYS A 33 17.09 -13.55 -11.01
CA LYS A 33 18.51 -13.20 -10.79
C LYS A 33 19.43 -14.42 -10.83
N ARG A 34 18.86 -15.61 -10.65
CA ARG A 34 19.56 -16.90 -10.64
C ARG A 34 18.71 -17.96 -11.34
N LYS A 35 19.32 -19.08 -11.73
CA LYS A 35 18.60 -20.26 -12.25
C LYS A 35 18.67 -21.41 -11.26
N LEU A 36 17.57 -22.14 -11.12
CA LEU A 36 17.52 -23.30 -10.24
C LEU A 36 18.45 -24.43 -10.71
N SER A 37 18.71 -24.52 -12.02
CA SER A 37 19.67 -25.46 -12.62
C SER A 37 21.08 -25.33 -12.04
N ASP A 38 21.44 -24.13 -11.60
CA ASP A 38 22.80 -23.80 -11.17
C ASP A 38 22.96 -23.99 -9.65
N ILE A 39 21.89 -24.41 -8.96
CA ILE A 39 21.84 -24.57 -7.51
C ILE A 39 21.72 -26.05 -7.14
N THR A 40 22.61 -26.53 -6.29
CA THR A 40 22.52 -27.87 -5.69
C THR A 40 21.53 -27.86 -4.52
N ILE A 41 20.56 -28.77 -4.52
CA ILE A 41 19.60 -28.95 -3.42
C ILE A 41 19.98 -30.19 -2.62
N SER A 42 20.02 -30.06 -1.30
CA SER A 42 20.35 -31.15 -0.39
C SER A 42 19.55 -31.07 0.90
N LEU A 43 19.47 -32.19 1.63
CA LEU A 43 18.94 -32.25 2.98
C LEU A 43 20.11 -32.31 3.96
N GLY A 44 20.08 -31.50 5.02
CA GLY A 44 21.16 -31.44 6.00
C GLY A 44 20.75 -30.75 7.29
N ASP A 45 21.75 -30.28 8.02
CA ASP A 45 21.53 -29.47 9.21
C ASP A 45 21.24 -28.02 8.77
N ALA A 46 20.11 -27.48 9.21
CA ALA A 46 19.67 -26.12 8.89
C ALA A 46 19.01 -25.51 10.13
N PRO A 47 19.00 -24.16 10.28
CA PRO A 47 18.48 -23.50 11.47
C PRO A 47 17.04 -23.90 11.77
N GLU A 48 16.68 -24.09 13.05
CA GLU A 48 15.30 -24.41 13.44
C GLU A 48 14.43 -23.17 13.69
N PHE A 49 15.07 -22.03 13.89
CA PHE A 49 14.44 -20.78 14.30
C PHE A 49 15.02 -19.59 13.53
N TYR A 50 14.46 -18.40 13.76
CA TYR A 50 14.94 -17.10 13.25
C TYR A 50 14.73 -16.88 11.75
N GLU A 51 15.32 -15.84 11.18
CA GLU A 51 15.13 -15.41 9.80
C GLU A 51 15.53 -16.49 8.77
N PHE A 52 16.49 -17.35 9.10
CA PHE A 52 17.00 -18.42 8.25
C PHE A 52 16.34 -19.79 8.50
N PHE A 53 15.29 -19.88 9.32
CA PHE A 53 14.76 -21.19 9.72
C PHE A 53 14.44 -22.10 8.53
N GLY A 54 14.77 -23.38 8.66
CA GLY A 54 14.49 -24.44 7.70
C GLY A 54 15.45 -24.55 6.50
N VAL A 55 16.28 -23.53 6.19
CA VAL A 55 17.21 -23.59 5.05
C VAL A 55 18.51 -22.84 5.33
N GLN A 56 19.64 -23.50 5.13
CA GLN A 56 20.94 -22.83 5.05
C GLN A 56 21.28 -22.55 3.58
N ARG A 57 21.58 -21.27 3.27
CA ARG A 57 21.94 -20.83 1.92
C ARG A 57 23.45 -20.75 1.76
N LYS A 58 23.93 -21.16 0.59
CA LYS A 58 25.27 -20.88 0.06
C LYS A 58 25.09 -20.53 -1.42
N LYS A 59 26.03 -19.77 -2.00
CA LYS A 59 25.91 -19.24 -3.38
C LYS A 59 25.35 -20.24 -4.40
N GLU A 60 25.85 -21.47 -4.38
CA GLU A 60 25.47 -22.54 -5.32
C GLU A 60 24.74 -23.72 -4.65
N GLN A 61 24.31 -23.57 -3.38
CA GLN A 61 23.72 -24.68 -2.61
C GLN A 61 22.60 -24.21 -1.68
N LEU A 62 21.51 -24.96 -1.68
CA LEU A 62 20.44 -24.86 -0.68
C LEU A 62 20.41 -26.15 0.15
N ILE A 63 20.60 -26.02 1.46
CA ILE A 63 20.56 -27.12 2.41
C ILE A 63 19.28 -26.99 3.23
N PHE A 64 18.28 -27.82 2.91
CA PHE A 64 17.01 -27.85 3.63
C PHE A 64 17.13 -28.70 4.90
N GLY A 65 16.48 -28.27 5.97
CA GLY A 65 16.52 -28.94 7.27
C GLY A 65 15.93 -30.35 7.21
N LYS A 66 16.77 -31.37 7.40
CA LYS A 66 16.32 -32.78 7.48
C LYS A 66 15.33 -32.98 8.63
N TRP A 67 15.45 -32.18 9.69
CA TRP A 67 14.57 -32.19 10.87
C TRP A 67 13.08 -31.99 10.53
N ILE A 68 12.75 -31.26 9.45
CA ILE A 68 11.36 -31.03 9.05
C ILE A 68 10.67 -32.37 8.70
N ASN A 69 11.39 -33.33 8.11
CA ASN A 69 10.87 -34.67 7.81
C ASN A 69 10.55 -35.49 9.08
N HIS A 70 11.16 -35.15 10.21
CA HIS A 70 10.99 -35.86 11.48
C HIS A 70 9.87 -35.31 12.38
N ILE A 71 9.22 -34.21 11.98
CA ILE A 71 8.08 -33.66 12.72
C ILE A 71 6.92 -34.68 12.73
N GLU A 72 6.40 -35.03 13.91
CA GLU A 72 5.36 -36.05 14.03
C GLU A 72 4.02 -35.62 13.41
N ALA A 73 3.63 -34.37 13.65
CA ALA A 73 2.39 -33.81 13.13
C ALA A 73 2.48 -33.53 11.62
N ASN A 74 1.88 -34.42 10.81
CA ASN A 74 1.93 -34.33 9.34
C ASN A 74 1.42 -33.00 8.76
N TYR A 75 0.44 -32.36 9.41
CA TYR A 75 -0.05 -31.05 8.96
C TYR A 75 0.99 -29.94 9.17
N ILE A 76 1.65 -29.90 10.34
CA ILE A 76 2.74 -28.97 10.66
C ILE A 76 3.91 -29.18 9.70
N LYS A 77 4.31 -30.45 9.49
CA LYS A 77 5.34 -30.84 8.53
C LYS A 77 5.06 -30.29 7.14
N LYS A 78 3.82 -30.45 6.68
CA LYS A 78 3.40 -29.97 5.35
C LYS A 78 3.43 -28.45 5.26
N ASP A 79 2.94 -27.76 6.28
CA ASP A 79 2.89 -26.30 6.30
C ASP A 79 4.30 -25.69 6.34
N LEU A 80 5.23 -26.30 7.09
CA LEU A 80 6.63 -25.89 7.11
C LEU A 80 7.33 -26.11 5.78
N TRP A 81 7.16 -27.30 5.18
CA TRP A 81 7.74 -27.59 3.86
C TRP A 81 7.20 -26.65 2.78
N GLU A 82 5.89 -26.42 2.77
CA GLU A 82 5.26 -25.47 1.85
C GLU A 82 5.84 -24.06 2.02
N PHE A 83 5.99 -23.60 3.27
CA PHE A 83 6.54 -22.28 3.56
C PHE A 83 7.99 -22.15 3.08
N VAL A 84 8.89 -23.06 3.48
CA VAL A 84 10.32 -22.94 3.12
C VAL A 84 10.54 -23.06 1.61
N ILE A 85 9.79 -23.91 0.92
CA ILE A 85 9.85 -24.02 -0.55
C ILE A 85 9.46 -22.68 -1.20
N ILE A 86 8.32 -22.10 -0.80
CA ILE A 86 7.86 -20.83 -1.37
C ILE A 86 8.85 -19.70 -1.06
N ARG A 87 9.37 -19.65 0.16
CA ARG A 87 10.37 -18.65 0.58
C ARG A 87 11.63 -18.73 -0.27
N GLU A 88 12.18 -19.92 -0.44
CA GLU A 88 13.39 -20.09 -1.24
C GLU A 88 13.13 -19.87 -2.73
N SER A 89 11.92 -20.12 -3.23
CA SER A 89 11.55 -19.75 -4.59
C SER A 89 11.55 -18.22 -4.79
N PHE A 90 11.12 -17.43 -3.80
CA PHE A 90 11.21 -15.97 -3.86
C PHE A 90 12.65 -15.44 -3.90
N ALA A 91 13.60 -16.14 -3.28
CA ALA A 91 15.01 -15.74 -3.29
C ALA A 91 15.59 -15.65 -4.71
N PHE A 92 15.03 -16.35 -5.70
CA PHE A 92 15.45 -16.26 -7.10
C PHE A 92 15.13 -14.92 -7.78
N LEU A 93 14.31 -14.07 -7.15
CA LEU A 93 14.07 -12.69 -7.60
C LEU A 93 15.04 -11.67 -6.99
N ILE A 94 15.83 -12.08 -5.99
CA ILE A 94 16.71 -11.20 -5.21
C ILE A 94 18.16 -11.32 -5.71
N SER A 95 18.91 -10.22 -5.70
CA SER A 95 20.34 -10.22 -6.09
C SER A 95 21.21 -10.94 -5.06
N ASP A 96 22.35 -11.47 -5.49
CA ASP A 96 23.32 -12.11 -4.60
C ASP A 96 23.87 -11.15 -3.53
N GLU A 97 23.97 -9.85 -3.83
CA GLU A 97 24.38 -8.82 -2.87
C GLU A 97 23.43 -8.73 -1.68
N LEU A 98 22.11 -8.85 -1.91
CA LEU A 98 21.12 -8.82 -0.84
C LEU A 98 21.02 -10.17 -0.11
N LEU A 99 21.28 -11.28 -0.81
CA LEU A 99 21.19 -12.64 -0.24
C LEU A 99 22.42 -13.07 0.56
N TYR A 100 23.59 -12.49 0.29
CA TYR A 100 24.86 -12.94 0.87
C TYR A 100 25.76 -11.77 1.34
N GLY A 101 25.28 -10.53 1.24
CA GLY A 101 26.01 -9.34 1.69
C GLY A 101 25.50 -8.83 3.03
N GLU A 102 25.70 -7.53 3.28
CA GLU A 102 25.40 -6.89 4.57
C GLU A 102 23.91 -6.91 4.94
N PHE A 103 23.02 -7.10 3.97
CA PHE A 103 21.56 -7.15 4.18
C PHE A 103 20.98 -8.57 4.24
N GLU A 104 21.80 -9.61 4.44
CA GLU A 104 21.34 -11.00 4.42
C GLU A 104 20.21 -11.26 5.44
N GLU A 105 20.36 -10.79 6.69
CA GLU A 105 19.35 -10.96 7.74
C GLU A 105 18.02 -10.25 7.39
N LEU A 106 18.09 -8.97 7.00
CA LEU A 106 16.94 -8.17 6.57
C LEU A 106 16.22 -8.86 5.39
N THR A 107 16.99 -9.34 4.42
CA THR A 107 16.47 -10.02 3.24
C THR A 107 15.80 -11.34 3.63
N ALA A 108 16.37 -12.10 4.56
CA ALA A 108 15.76 -13.33 5.06
C ALA A 108 14.43 -13.07 5.80
N PHE A 109 14.36 -12.03 6.65
CA PHE A 109 13.11 -11.59 7.27
C PHE A 109 12.08 -11.17 6.22
N PHE A 110 12.49 -10.35 5.26
CA PHE A 110 11.63 -9.91 4.16
C PHE A 110 11.04 -11.11 3.39
N LEU A 111 11.86 -12.12 3.07
CA LEU A 111 11.40 -13.34 2.40
C LEU A 111 10.38 -14.11 3.25
N ASN A 112 10.53 -14.16 4.57
CA ASN A 112 9.53 -14.77 5.47
C ASN A 112 8.19 -14.02 5.42
N ILE A 113 8.24 -12.69 5.43
CA ILE A 113 7.05 -11.83 5.34
C ILE A 113 6.38 -11.98 3.97
N LEU A 114 7.16 -11.98 2.88
CA LEU A 114 6.68 -12.14 1.52
C LEU A 114 5.99 -13.49 1.31
N THR A 115 6.56 -14.54 1.86
CA THR A 115 5.99 -15.89 1.85
C THR A 115 4.65 -15.94 2.60
N THR A 116 4.57 -15.28 3.75
CA THR A 116 3.32 -15.14 4.52
C THR A 116 2.22 -14.47 3.70
N SER A 117 2.53 -13.33 3.07
CA SER A 117 1.60 -12.64 2.16
C SER A 117 1.16 -13.53 0.99
N TYR A 118 2.08 -14.34 0.43
CA TYR A 118 1.76 -15.26 -0.67
C TYR A 118 0.81 -16.37 -0.23
N LEU A 119 1.06 -16.99 0.92
CA LEU A 119 0.16 -17.97 1.51
C LEU A 119 -1.21 -17.37 1.83
N GLN A 120 -1.24 -16.12 2.28
CA GLN A 120 -2.48 -15.40 2.52
C GLN A 120 -3.32 -15.22 1.25
N LYS A 121 -2.68 -14.92 0.12
CA LYS A 121 -3.36 -14.84 -1.18
C LYS A 121 -3.90 -16.20 -1.64
N LYS A 122 -3.16 -17.28 -1.34
CA LYS A 122 -3.45 -18.65 -1.79
C LYS A 122 -4.56 -19.33 -0.97
N TYR A 123 -4.71 -18.99 0.30
CA TYR A 123 -5.62 -19.65 1.24
C TYR A 123 -6.63 -18.66 1.85
N GLN A 124 -7.79 -19.18 2.29
CA GLN A 124 -8.76 -18.36 3.01
C GLN A 124 -8.21 -17.92 4.39
N LYS A 125 -8.58 -16.73 4.87
CA LYS A 125 -8.05 -16.10 6.10
C LYS A 125 -7.93 -17.05 7.30
N LYS A 126 -8.97 -17.82 7.60
CA LYS A 126 -8.96 -18.80 8.73
C LYS A 126 -7.91 -19.91 8.55
N SER A 127 -7.70 -20.40 7.33
CA SER A 127 -6.67 -21.40 7.04
C SER A 127 -5.26 -20.80 7.13
N VAL A 128 -5.12 -19.51 6.84
CA VAL A 128 -3.84 -18.81 6.89
C VAL A 128 -3.43 -18.58 8.34
N GLU A 129 -4.34 -18.13 9.21
CA GLU A 129 -4.05 -17.92 10.63
C GLU A 129 -3.55 -19.20 11.31
N VAL A 130 -4.19 -20.35 11.02
CA VAL A 130 -3.76 -21.66 11.56
C VAL A 130 -2.36 -22.02 11.06
N LYS A 131 -2.11 -21.97 9.74
CA LYS A 131 -0.79 -22.25 9.16
C LYS A 131 0.29 -21.29 9.68
N PHE A 132 -0.03 -20.01 9.73
CA PHE A 132 0.89 -18.93 10.10
C PHE A 132 1.23 -18.95 11.59
N SER A 133 0.30 -19.29 12.48
CA SER A 133 0.57 -19.34 13.93
C SER A 133 1.77 -20.24 14.28
N LEU A 134 1.89 -21.39 13.61
CA LEU A 134 2.99 -22.36 13.77
C LEU A 134 4.30 -21.88 13.15
N LEU A 135 4.23 -21.08 12.09
CA LEU A 135 5.39 -20.48 11.45
C LEU A 135 5.91 -19.32 12.30
N LYS A 136 4.99 -18.48 12.79
CA LYS A 136 5.25 -17.33 13.66
C LYS A 136 6.04 -17.74 14.89
N SER A 137 5.74 -18.89 15.49
CA SER A 137 6.52 -19.39 16.63
C SER A 137 7.95 -19.82 16.29
N ARG A 138 8.28 -20.09 15.02
CA ARG A 138 9.63 -20.46 14.59
C ARG A 138 10.46 -19.26 14.15
N PHE A 139 9.84 -18.23 13.58
CA PHE A 139 10.58 -17.04 13.14
C PHE A 139 10.43 -15.81 14.07
N LEU A 140 9.46 -15.77 15.00
CA LEU A 140 9.28 -14.68 15.99
C LEU A 140 9.45 -15.04 17.47
N ILE A 141 9.40 -16.32 17.86
CA ILE A 141 9.54 -16.70 19.28
C ILE A 141 10.97 -17.18 19.53
N LEU A 142 11.65 -16.48 20.44
CA LEU A 142 13.03 -16.70 20.86
C LEU A 142 13.10 -17.64 22.07
N GLU A 143 14.16 -18.46 22.14
CA GLU A 143 14.60 -19.05 23.40
C GLU A 143 15.12 -17.95 24.34
N ASP A 144 14.92 -18.12 25.66
CA ASP A 144 15.01 -17.11 26.73
C ASP A 144 16.33 -16.27 26.82
N ASN A 145 17.40 -16.64 26.11
CA ASN A 145 18.72 -15.98 26.23
C ASN A 145 19.01 -14.88 25.18
N LEU A 146 18.21 -14.75 24.11
CA LEU A 146 18.41 -13.76 23.02
C LEU A 146 17.54 -12.50 23.17
N GLN A 147 16.89 -12.35 24.32
CA GLN A 147 15.62 -11.62 24.46
C GLN A 147 15.75 -10.09 24.52
N LYS A 148 16.86 -9.52 24.99
CA LYS A 148 16.94 -8.06 25.25
C LYS A 148 17.42 -7.19 24.08
N GLU A 149 18.31 -7.70 23.23
CA GLU A 149 18.93 -6.88 22.19
C GLU A 149 18.09 -6.79 20.91
N LYS A 150 17.23 -7.79 20.64
CA LYS A 150 16.37 -7.83 19.44
C LYS A 150 14.89 -7.56 19.72
N GLU A 151 14.49 -7.29 20.95
CA GLU A 151 13.07 -7.15 21.34
C GLU A 151 12.31 -6.09 20.52
N GLN A 152 12.91 -4.90 20.37
CA GLN A 152 12.30 -3.78 19.63
C GLN A 152 12.13 -4.10 18.13
N LEU A 153 13.15 -4.69 17.51
CA LEU A 153 13.06 -5.15 16.13
C LEU A 153 11.94 -6.18 15.94
N MET A 154 11.78 -7.11 16.89
CA MET A 154 10.75 -8.15 16.82
C MET A 154 9.34 -7.57 16.99
N GLU A 155 9.16 -6.58 17.87
CA GLU A 155 7.89 -5.84 17.99
C GLU A 155 7.53 -5.12 16.68
N LYS A 156 8.50 -4.47 16.04
CA LYS A 156 8.32 -3.79 14.76
C LYS A 156 7.97 -4.77 13.63
N LEU A 157 8.64 -5.92 13.58
CA LEU A 157 8.34 -6.98 12.63
C LEU A 157 6.94 -7.58 12.87
N ASP A 158 6.52 -7.76 14.12
CA ASP A 158 5.19 -8.26 14.45
C ASP A 158 4.08 -7.25 14.06
N ALA A 159 4.33 -5.96 14.27
CA ALA A 159 3.45 -4.89 13.83
C ALA A 159 3.28 -4.88 12.30
N LEU A 160 4.39 -4.98 11.55
CA LEU A 160 4.40 -5.07 10.09
C LEU A 160 3.61 -6.31 9.61
N LEU A 161 3.85 -7.48 10.20
CA LEU A 161 3.12 -8.70 9.88
C LEU A 161 1.62 -8.59 10.15
N THR A 162 1.26 -8.00 11.28
CA THR A 162 -0.13 -7.73 11.63
C THR A 162 -0.80 -6.82 10.60
N ILE A 163 -0.10 -5.80 10.13
CA ILE A 163 -0.59 -4.91 9.05
C ILE A 163 -0.77 -5.67 7.75
N ILE A 164 0.23 -6.46 7.34
CA ILE A 164 0.18 -7.24 6.09
C ILE A 164 -1.00 -8.21 6.10
N LEU A 165 -1.18 -8.94 7.21
CA LEU A 165 -2.26 -9.90 7.37
C LEU A 165 -3.63 -9.23 7.47
N ASN A 166 -3.76 -8.12 8.20
CA ASN A 166 -5.05 -7.46 8.36
C ASN A 166 -5.49 -6.72 7.09
N GLN A 167 -4.54 -6.08 6.39
CA GLN A 167 -4.82 -5.31 5.18
C GLN A 167 -4.75 -6.14 3.89
N GLN A 168 -4.38 -7.43 3.98
CA GLN A 168 -4.23 -8.33 2.83
C GLN A 168 -3.30 -7.75 1.77
N ILE A 169 -2.15 -7.23 2.21
CA ILE A 169 -1.15 -6.63 1.32
C ILE A 169 -0.69 -7.69 0.33
N SER A 170 -0.72 -7.35 -0.97
CA SER A 170 -0.37 -8.32 -2.01
C SER A 170 1.14 -8.60 -2.02
N PRO A 171 1.57 -9.84 -2.33
CA PRO A 171 2.99 -10.21 -2.39
C PRO A 171 3.78 -9.33 -3.36
N ARG A 172 3.21 -9.06 -4.54
CA ARG A 172 3.80 -8.18 -5.55
C ARG A 172 4.01 -6.77 -5.03
N LEU A 173 3.04 -6.23 -4.28
CA LEU A 173 3.17 -4.90 -3.69
C LEU A 173 4.31 -4.85 -2.68
N LEU A 174 4.36 -5.84 -1.79
CA LEU A 174 5.38 -5.96 -0.77
C LEU A 174 6.79 -6.06 -1.39
N PHE A 175 6.96 -6.89 -2.41
CA PHE A 175 8.22 -7.01 -3.19
C PHE A 175 8.64 -5.74 -3.89
N ASN A 176 7.72 -5.07 -4.58
CA ASN A 176 8.03 -3.80 -5.25
C ASN A 176 8.41 -2.70 -4.26
N THR A 177 7.79 -2.71 -3.08
CA THR A 177 8.08 -1.73 -2.02
C THR A 177 9.47 -1.97 -1.44
N PHE A 178 9.79 -3.21 -1.11
CA PHE A 178 11.12 -3.58 -0.63
C PHE A 178 12.22 -3.20 -1.62
N ASN A 179 12.05 -3.56 -2.90
CA ASN A 179 13.02 -3.19 -3.94
C ASN A 179 13.16 -1.67 -4.10
N HIS A 180 12.06 -0.92 -3.98
CA HIS A 180 12.11 0.54 -4.06
C HIS A 180 12.98 1.14 -2.95
N PHE A 181 12.81 0.68 -1.70
CA PHE A 181 13.64 1.14 -0.60
C PHE A 181 15.09 0.70 -0.76
N MET A 182 15.36 -0.56 -1.11
CA MET A 182 16.74 -1.05 -1.31
C MET A 182 17.49 -0.36 -2.46
N GLN A 183 16.78 0.24 -3.43
CA GLN A 183 17.40 1.04 -4.50
C GLN A 183 17.64 2.51 -4.10
N GLY A 184 16.96 3.01 -3.07
CA GLY A 184 16.96 4.41 -2.66
C GLY A 184 17.96 4.75 -1.55
N PHE A 185 18.43 3.76 -0.80
CA PHE A 185 19.39 3.95 0.29
C PHE A 185 20.83 3.69 -0.16
N LEU A 186 21.77 4.52 0.31
CA LEU A 186 23.18 4.15 0.33
C LEU A 186 23.36 3.06 1.39
N ILE A 187 24.07 1.98 1.01
CA ILE A 187 24.21 0.75 1.81
C ILE A 187 24.72 1.04 3.24
N GLU A 188 25.55 2.08 3.40
CA GLU A 188 26.21 2.44 4.65
C GLU A 188 25.32 3.18 5.68
N GLU A 189 24.11 3.61 5.32
CA GLU A 189 23.25 4.47 6.17
C GLU A 189 21.98 3.76 6.70
N LEU A 190 21.80 2.47 6.41
CA LEU A 190 20.51 1.81 6.57
C LEU A 190 20.35 1.17 7.96
N ASN A 191 19.65 1.86 8.86
CA ASN A 191 19.23 1.29 10.15
C ASN A 191 18.05 0.33 9.95
N PHE A 192 18.22 -0.93 10.36
CA PHE A 192 17.25 -1.99 10.13
C PHE A 192 15.88 -1.69 10.77
N GLU A 193 15.86 -1.11 11.97
CA GLU A 193 14.59 -0.77 12.62
C GLU A 193 13.87 0.39 11.92
N GLU A 194 14.61 1.42 11.52
CA GLU A 194 14.06 2.56 10.78
C GLU A 194 13.51 2.12 9.42
N PHE A 195 14.20 1.20 8.75
CA PHE A 195 13.71 0.58 7.52
C PHE A 195 12.37 -0.12 7.71
N ILE A 196 12.20 -0.90 8.79
CA ILE A 196 10.93 -1.57 9.08
C ILE A 196 9.85 -0.54 9.40
N ASP A 197 10.16 0.52 10.13
CA ASP A 197 9.20 1.61 10.41
C ASP A 197 8.77 2.34 9.13
N ASP A 198 9.70 2.63 8.22
CA ASP A 198 9.41 3.28 6.94
C ASP A 198 8.63 2.36 5.99
N LEU A 199 8.99 1.09 5.93
CA LEU A 199 8.24 0.07 5.19
C LEU A 199 6.82 -0.04 5.74
N THR A 200 6.67 -0.08 7.06
CA THR A 200 5.38 -0.15 7.75
C THR A 200 4.54 1.09 7.48
N ARG A 201 5.14 2.29 7.57
CA ARG A 201 4.51 3.58 7.28
C ARG A 201 4.05 3.63 5.84
N TYR A 202 4.91 3.27 4.89
CA TYR A 202 4.60 3.28 3.47
C TYR A 202 3.46 2.31 3.13
N LEU A 203 3.53 1.08 3.63
CA LEU A 203 2.50 0.05 3.41
C LEU A 203 1.17 0.42 4.09
N SER A 204 1.20 1.01 5.27
CA SER A 204 0.00 1.48 6.00
C SER A 204 -0.68 2.67 5.31
N ASN A 205 0.13 3.52 4.68
CA ASN A 205 -0.30 4.75 4.03
C ASN A 205 -0.58 4.58 2.53
N LYS A 206 -0.43 3.38 1.95
CA LYS A 206 -0.59 3.23 0.51
C LYS A 206 -2.06 3.46 0.10
N PRO A 207 -2.33 4.37 -0.84
CA PRO A 207 -3.68 4.71 -1.27
C PRO A 207 -4.37 3.54 -1.97
N GLU A 208 -5.67 3.37 -1.71
CA GLU A 208 -6.51 2.46 -2.48
C GLU A 208 -6.60 2.96 -3.94
N GLU A 209 -6.18 2.11 -4.89
CA GLU A 209 -6.29 2.42 -6.31
C GLU A 209 -7.70 2.05 -6.80
N ILE A 210 -8.51 3.06 -7.11
CA ILE A 210 -9.85 2.87 -7.66
C ILE A 210 -9.79 3.12 -9.16
N ILE A 211 -10.07 2.09 -9.96
CA ILE A 211 -10.12 2.19 -11.42
C ILE A 211 -11.54 2.47 -11.88
N ALA A 212 -11.71 3.55 -12.62
CA ALA A 212 -12.94 3.88 -13.33
C ALA A 212 -12.71 3.81 -14.85
N PRO A 213 -13.07 2.70 -15.53
CA PRO A 213 -12.97 2.62 -16.98
C PRO A 213 -14.04 3.53 -17.62
N LEU A 214 -13.62 4.47 -18.44
CA LEU A 214 -14.49 5.36 -19.20
C LEU A 214 -14.38 5.02 -20.69
N ARG A 215 -15.51 4.61 -21.28
CA ARG A 215 -15.58 4.41 -22.72
C ARG A 215 -15.66 5.74 -23.45
N MET A 216 -14.74 5.98 -24.37
CA MET A 216 -14.70 7.17 -25.21
C MET A 216 -14.30 6.81 -26.64
N HIS A 217 -14.67 7.66 -27.60
CA HIS A 217 -14.22 7.46 -28.98
C HIS A 217 -12.74 7.82 -29.11
N GLU A 218 -12.02 7.12 -29.98
CA GLU A 218 -10.57 7.28 -30.16
C GLU A 218 -10.15 8.73 -30.43
N THR A 219 -10.89 9.46 -31.27
CA THR A 219 -10.62 10.89 -31.53
C THR A 219 -10.78 11.74 -30.27
N THR A 220 -11.80 11.45 -29.46
CA THR A 220 -12.03 12.16 -28.18
C THR A 220 -10.92 11.87 -27.18
N ILE A 221 -10.43 10.63 -27.15
CA ILE A 221 -9.30 10.20 -26.31
C ILE A 221 -8.02 10.96 -26.70
N LYS A 222 -7.69 11.00 -28.00
CA LYS A 222 -6.51 11.71 -28.53
C LYS A 222 -6.54 13.20 -28.17
N ILE A 223 -7.70 13.84 -28.30
CA ILE A 223 -7.90 15.24 -27.92
C ILE A 223 -7.73 15.45 -26.41
N LEU A 224 -8.30 14.57 -25.57
CA LEU A 224 -8.19 14.67 -24.11
C LEU A 224 -6.75 14.46 -23.64
N LEU A 225 -6.01 13.49 -24.21
CA LEU A 225 -4.61 13.29 -23.89
C LEU A 225 -3.76 14.50 -24.27
N LYS A 226 -3.95 15.02 -25.49
CA LYS A 226 -3.19 16.16 -25.97
C LYS A 226 -3.47 17.43 -25.14
N LEU A 227 -4.72 17.59 -24.70
CA LEU A 227 -5.14 18.63 -23.77
C LEU A 227 -4.47 18.49 -22.39
N THR A 228 -4.34 17.27 -21.85
CA THR A 228 -3.60 17.02 -20.60
C THR A 228 -2.08 17.20 -20.75
N GLU A 229 -1.51 16.82 -21.89
CA GLU A 229 -0.08 16.96 -22.21
C GLU A 229 0.34 18.44 -22.30
N LEU A 230 -0.46 19.25 -22.99
CA LEU A 230 -0.18 20.66 -23.21
C LEU A 230 -0.50 21.55 -21.98
N GLY A 231 -1.37 21.09 -21.07
CA GLY A 231 -1.71 21.80 -19.83
C GLY A 231 -2.15 23.26 -20.09
N PHE A 232 -1.48 24.22 -19.46
CA PHE A 232 -1.76 25.65 -19.62
C PHE A 232 -1.48 26.20 -21.02
N GLN A 233 -0.68 25.50 -21.83
CA GLN A 233 -0.37 25.90 -23.20
C GLN A 233 -1.40 25.35 -24.21
N ALA A 234 -2.39 24.60 -23.75
CA ALA A 234 -3.38 23.99 -24.60
C ALA A 234 -4.34 25.04 -25.19
N SER A 235 -4.44 25.05 -26.52
CA SER A 235 -5.50 25.77 -27.24
C SER A 235 -6.15 24.84 -28.25
N THR A 236 -7.40 25.10 -28.61
CA THR A 236 -8.11 24.29 -29.62
C THR A 236 -7.40 24.29 -30.97
N ILE A 237 -6.69 25.38 -31.30
CA ILE A 237 -5.90 25.52 -32.53
C ILE A 237 -4.63 24.67 -32.43
N LYS A 238 -3.87 24.80 -31.34
CA LYS A 238 -2.62 24.05 -31.13
C LYS A 238 -2.87 22.53 -31.09
N ILE A 239 -3.94 22.11 -30.43
CA ILE A 239 -4.36 20.69 -30.41
C ILE A 239 -4.77 20.22 -31.82
N ALA A 240 -5.47 21.05 -32.59
CA ALA A 240 -5.89 20.71 -33.95
C ALA A 240 -4.69 20.54 -34.90
N GLU A 241 -3.71 21.43 -34.80
CA GLU A 241 -2.44 21.39 -35.54
C GLU A 241 -1.65 20.13 -35.19
N GLU A 242 -1.44 19.85 -33.90
CA GLU A 242 -0.66 18.68 -33.46
C GLU A 242 -1.33 17.34 -33.78
N LEU A 243 -2.66 17.30 -33.84
CA LEU A 243 -3.42 16.09 -34.16
C LEU A 243 -3.78 15.97 -35.64
N GLY A 244 -3.48 16.98 -36.47
CA GLY A 244 -3.84 16.99 -37.90
C GLY A 244 -5.35 16.90 -38.15
N ILE A 245 -6.19 17.47 -37.29
CA ILE A 245 -7.65 17.43 -37.39
C ILE A 245 -8.25 18.84 -37.44
N ALA A 246 -9.50 18.96 -37.90
CA ALA A 246 -10.18 20.25 -37.93
C ALA A 246 -10.38 20.83 -36.51
N HIS A 247 -10.12 22.13 -36.36
CA HIS A 247 -10.37 22.90 -35.14
C HIS A 247 -11.79 22.73 -34.57
N SER A 248 -12.79 22.70 -35.46
CA SER A 248 -14.19 22.48 -35.11
C SER A 248 -14.43 21.08 -34.51
N SER A 249 -13.64 20.07 -34.92
CA SER A 249 -13.67 18.73 -34.34
C SER A 249 -13.12 18.72 -32.91
N VAL A 250 -12.01 19.44 -32.67
CA VAL A 250 -11.43 19.61 -31.32
C VAL A 250 -12.44 20.28 -30.39
N SER A 251 -13.01 21.40 -30.82
CA SER A 251 -13.97 22.18 -30.04
C SER A 251 -15.22 21.36 -29.68
N LYS A 252 -15.81 20.64 -30.65
CA LYS A 252 -16.97 19.76 -30.42
C LYS A 252 -16.67 18.65 -29.42
N ASN A 253 -15.48 18.05 -29.48
CA ASN A 253 -15.09 16.99 -28.55
C ASN A 253 -14.82 17.54 -27.14
N ILE A 254 -14.20 18.71 -26.99
CA ILE A 254 -14.00 19.36 -25.67
C ILE A 254 -15.35 19.70 -25.03
N ILE A 255 -16.30 20.23 -25.82
CA ILE A 255 -17.67 20.48 -25.35
C ILE A 255 -18.34 19.17 -24.92
N LYS A 256 -18.22 18.10 -25.72
CA LYS A 256 -18.77 16.77 -25.41
C LYS A 256 -18.15 16.16 -24.15
N ILE A 257 -16.86 16.38 -23.89
CA ILE A 257 -16.18 15.95 -22.66
C ILE A 257 -16.76 16.72 -21.47
N SER A 258 -16.80 18.05 -21.59
CA SER A 258 -17.25 18.94 -20.52
C SER A 258 -18.72 18.71 -20.14
N SER A 259 -19.60 18.49 -21.12
CA SER A 259 -21.03 18.30 -20.90
C SER A 259 -21.42 16.91 -20.42
N ARG A 260 -20.67 15.86 -20.80
CA ARG A 260 -21.02 14.47 -20.47
C ARG A 260 -20.39 13.99 -19.16
N TYR A 261 -19.32 14.63 -18.69
CA TYR A 261 -18.52 14.15 -17.55
C TYR A 261 -18.30 15.21 -16.45
N ASP A 262 -19.10 16.29 -16.41
CA ASP A 262 -19.02 17.39 -15.40
C ASP A 262 -17.58 17.87 -15.15
N THR A 263 -16.86 18.20 -16.23
CA THR A 263 -15.43 18.51 -16.20
C THR A 263 -15.22 20.01 -15.88
N LYS A 264 -14.52 20.33 -14.78
CA LYS A 264 -14.19 21.71 -14.36
C LYS A 264 -12.68 21.98 -14.42
N TRP A 265 -12.28 23.20 -14.78
CA TRP A 265 -10.89 23.60 -15.04
C TRP A 265 -10.29 24.42 -13.89
N TRP A 266 -9.21 23.97 -13.23
CA TRP A 266 -8.54 24.68 -12.11
C TRP A 266 -7.02 24.42 -12.04
N LEU A 267 -6.27 25.31 -11.39
CA LEU A 267 -4.84 25.17 -11.07
C LEU A 267 -4.63 24.15 -9.93
N GLU A 268 -3.80 23.14 -10.17
CA GLU A 268 -3.37 22.18 -9.14
C GLU A 268 -2.34 22.82 -8.21
N ARG A 269 -2.66 22.93 -6.91
CA ARG A 269 -1.66 23.11 -5.86
C ARG A 269 -1.42 21.74 -5.23
N ASN A 270 -0.24 21.15 -5.43
CA ASN A 270 0.13 19.89 -4.77
C ASN A 270 0.43 20.18 -3.29
N LEU A 271 -0.60 20.10 -2.46
CA LEU A 271 -0.54 20.50 -1.05
C LEU A 271 0.08 19.42 -0.15
N SER A 272 0.18 18.16 -0.61
CA SER A 272 0.92 17.11 0.12
C SER A 272 2.43 17.35 0.06
N LYS A 273 2.94 17.91 -1.06
CA LYS A 273 4.30 18.46 -1.13
C LYS A 273 4.53 19.66 -0.20
N LEU A 274 3.47 20.27 0.32
CA LEU A 274 3.52 21.32 1.36
C LEU A 274 3.22 20.76 2.77
N GLY A 275 3.19 19.43 2.93
CA GLY A 275 2.96 18.76 4.22
C GLY A 275 1.51 18.82 4.72
N LEU A 276 0.52 19.09 3.86
CA LEU A 276 -0.90 19.12 4.23
C LEU A 276 -1.60 17.80 3.88
N HIS A 277 -2.20 17.16 4.88
CA HIS A 277 -2.92 15.90 4.75
C HIS A 277 -4.42 16.09 5.01
N TYR A 278 -5.26 15.21 4.45
CA TYR A 278 -6.68 15.18 4.76
C TYR A 278 -6.95 14.29 5.98
N TYR A 279 -7.77 14.77 6.90
CA TYR A 279 -8.26 14.02 8.05
C TYR A 279 -9.78 14.10 8.14
N LEU A 280 -10.39 13.02 8.61
CA LEU A 280 -11.77 12.96 9.05
C LEU A 280 -11.77 12.96 10.57
N LEU A 281 -12.33 14.00 11.16
CA LEU A 281 -12.60 14.09 12.59
C LEU A 281 -14.08 13.74 12.83
N ILE A 282 -14.34 12.82 13.74
CA ILE A 282 -15.68 12.42 14.16
C ILE A 282 -15.79 12.73 15.65
N ILE A 283 -16.76 13.55 16.05
CA ILE A 283 -17.03 13.85 17.47
C ILE A 283 -18.43 13.34 17.80
N ARG A 284 -18.58 12.72 18.97
CA ARG A 284 -19.85 12.19 19.48
C ARG A 284 -20.26 12.91 20.75
N PHE A 285 -21.54 13.26 20.81
CA PHE A 285 -22.18 13.90 21.96
C PHE A 285 -23.38 13.06 22.43
N SER A 286 -23.80 13.27 23.67
CA SER A 286 -25.10 12.79 24.15
C SER A 286 -26.23 13.47 23.37
N LEU A 287 -27.36 12.79 23.16
CA LEU A 287 -28.56 13.36 22.54
C LEU A 287 -29.10 14.61 23.25
N THR A 288 -28.83 14.71 24.55
CA THR A 288 -29.28 15.82 25.39
C THR A 288 -28.35 17.03 25.38
N ASP A 289 -27.17 16.93 24.76
CA ASP A 289 -26.07 17.90 24.91
C ASP A 289 -25.88 18.75 23.63
N LYS A 290 -26.95 19.44 23.22
CA LYS A 290 -26.95 20.30 22.03
C LYS A 290 -26.13 21.58 22.22
N GLU A 291 -26.06 22.08 23.45
CA GLU A 291 -25.30 23.29 23.79
C GLU A 291 -23.79 23.08 23.62
N SER A 292 -23.25 21.95 24.08
CA SER A 292 -21.83 21.63 23.88
C SER A 292 -21.50 21.36 22.40
N LEU A 293 -22.45 20.83 21.62
CA LEU A 293 -22.29 20.65 20.18
C LEU A 293 -22.14 22.00 19.47
N GLU A 294 -22.99 22.98 19.77
CA GLU A 294 -22.91 24.32 19.21
C GLU A 294 -21.60 25.02 19.60
N GLU A 295 -21.23 25.00 20.90
CA GLU A 295 -19.99 25.59 21.40
C GLU A 295 -18.75 25.03 20.69
N ILE A 296 -18.66 23.69 20.58
CA ILE A 296 -17.51 23.03 19.95
C ILE A 296 -17.52 23.26 18.44
N SER A 297 -18.68 23.28 17.79
CA SER A 297 -18.78 23.59 16.36
C SER A 297 -18.27 25.00 16.05
N GLU A 298 -18.67 26.00 16.85
CA GLU A 298 -18.19 27.39 16.71
C GLU A 298 -16.68 27.53 16.96
N GLU A 299 -16.13 26.82 17.94
CA GLU A 299 -14.68 26.81 18.18
C GLU A 299 -13.92 26.18 17.02
N LEU A 300 -14.42 25.07 16.49
CA LEU A 300 -13.82 24.37 15.36
C LEU A 300 -13.85 25.24 14.09
N LEU A 301 -14.94 25.98 13.84
CA LEU A 301 -15.03 26.90 12.71
C LEU A 301 -13.97 28.02 12.72
N LYS A 302 -13.37 28.33 13.88
CA LYS A 302 -12.24 29.27 13.96
C LYS A 302 -10.94 28.69 13.38
N ASN A 303 -10.87 27.38 13.17
CA ASN A 303 -9.69 26.73 12.63
C ASN A 303 -9.70 26.75 11.09
N ARG A 304 -8.77 27.52 10.52
CA ARG A 304 -8.57 27.68 9.06
C ARG A 304 -8.34 26.39 8.27
N TYR A 305 -7.96 25.29 8.93
CA TYR A 305 -7.72 24.02 8.28
C TYR A 305 -8.98 23.15 8.19
N ILE A 306 -10.05 23.52 8.89
CA ILE A 306 -11.33 22.85 8.77
C ILE A 306 -12.01 23.33 7.49
N ARG A 307 -12.32 22.37 6.63
CA ARG A 307 -12.95 22.64 5.33
C ARG A 307 -14.46 22.56 5.42
N GLU A 308 -14.95 21.53 6.10
CA GLU A 308 -16.37 21.17 6.14
C GLU A 308 -16.70 20.59 7.51
N ILE A 309 -17.87 20.95 8.04
CA ILE A 309 -18.48 20.36 9.23
C ILE A 309 -19.87 19.88 8.83
N TYR A 310 -20.22 18.66 9.22
CA TYR A 310 -21.51 18.05 9.01
C TYR A 310 -22.06 17.57 10.34
N ASP A 311 -23.31 17.91 10.59
CA ASP A 311 -24.02 17.45 11.79
C ASP A 311 -24.83 16.19 11.43
N GLY A 312 -24.92 15.26 12.37
CA GLY A 312 -25.71 14.04 12.21
C GLY A 312 -26.28 13.56 13.54
N GLU A 313 -27.32 12.74 13.49
CA GLU A 313 -27.97 12.18 14.67
C GLU A 313 -28.33 10.72 14.40
N ASN A 314 -28.23 9.87 15.42
CA ASN A 314 -28.86 8.55 15.44
C ASN A 314 -29.60 8.32 16.76
N GLU A 315 -30.14 7.12 16.97
CA GLU A 315 -30.91 6.77 18.18
C GLU A 315 -30.15 6.93 19.51
N ASN A 316 -28.82 7.08 19.49
CA ASN A 316 -27.99 7.10 20.69
C ASN A 316 -27.15 8.38 20.84
N TYR A 317 -26.80 9.06 19.75
CA TYR A 317 -25.78 10.12 19.74
C TYR A 317 -26.05 11.21 18.70
N LEU A 318 -25.57 12.41 19.03
CA LEU A 318 -25.30 13.47 18.04
C LEU A 318 -23.85 13.38 17.56
N TYR A 319 -23.63 13.69 16.30
CA TYR A 319 -22.33 13.59 15.63
C TYR A 319 -21.95 14.91 14.99
N LEU A 320 -20.67 15.23 15.07
CA LEU A 320 -20.01 16.13 14.12
C LEU A 320 -19.03 15.32 13.28
N TYR A 321 -19.18 15.38 11.96
CA TYR A 321 -18.21 14.89 10.98
C TYR A 321 -17.50 16.08 10.37
N ILE A 322 -16.20 16.17 10.58
CA ILE A 322 -15.38 17.32 10.22
C ILE A 322 -14.30 16.88 9.24
N LEU A 323 -14.25 17.52 8.09
CA LEU A 323 -13.17 17.35 7.13
C LEU A 323 -12.08 18.39 7.39
N LEU A 324 -10.91 17.92 7.82
CA LEU A 324 -9.72 18.74 8.08
C LEU A 324 -8.72 18.55 6.93
N GLN A 325 -8.08 19.63 6.51
CA GLN A 325 -6.92 19.58 5.62
C GLN A 325 -5.78 20.35 6.25
N SER A 326 -4.87 19.66 6.94
CA SER A 326 -3.85 20.30 7.79
C SER A 326 -2.54 19.53 7.80
N PRO A 327 -1.43 20.14 8.29
CA PRO A 327 -0.28 19.37 8.72
C PRO A 327 -0.64 18.40 9.83
N HIS A 328 0.15 17.34 10.00
CA HIS A 328 -0.09 16.34 11.04
C HIS A 328 -0.11 16.96 12.44
N ILE A 329 0.83 17.86 12.74
CA ILE A 329 0.92 18.56 14.03
C ILE A 329 -0.35 19.35 14.39
N VAL A 330 -1.08 19.86 13.40
CA VAL A 330 -2.35 20.56 13.62
C VAL A 330 -3.45 19.56 13.98
N ALA A 331 -3.49 18.39 13.34
CA ALA A 331 -4.43 17.33 13.68
C ALA A 331 -4.15 16.76 15.09
N GLU A 332 -2.88 16.62 15.47
CA GLU A 332 -2.48 16.22 16.82
C GLU A 332 -2.89 17.26 17.88
N ASN A 333 -2.62 18.53 17.64
CA ASN A 333 -3.04 19.62 18.53
C ASN A 333 -4.56 19.67 18.71
N MET A 334 -5.31 19.40 17.63
CA MET A 334 -6.76 19.28 17.67
C MET A 334 -7.21 18.11 18.54
N SER A 335 -6.54 16.95 18.42
CA SER A 335 -6.76 15.79 19.31
C SER A 335 -6.54 16.17 20.78
N TYR A 336 -5.45 16.89 21.09
CA TYR A 336 -5.17 17.34 22.46
C TYR A 336 -6.23 18.31 22.99
N SER A 337 -6.73 19.23 22.16
CA SER A 337 -7.82 20.13 22.54
C SER A 337 -9.11 19.34 22.84
N LEU A 338 -9.51 18.43 21.94
CA LEU A 338 -10.70 17.60 22.12
C LEU A 338 -10.62 16.65 23.32
N LYS A 339 -9.42 16.15 23.68
CA LYS A 339 -9.22 15.42 24.95
C LYS A 339 -9.56 16.28 26.17
N ARG A 340 -9.29 17.59 26.14
CA ARG A 340 -9.65 18.49 27.26
C ARG A 340 -11.16 18.67 27.34
N PHE A 341 -11.85 18.81 26.20
CA PHE A 341 -13.31 18.85 26.15
C PHE A 341 -13.95 17.55 26.64
N GLN A 342 -13.39 16.40 26.24
CA GLN A 342 -13.83 15.09 26.72
C GLN A 342 -13.66 14.95 28.24
N LYS A 343 -12.51 15.36 28.79
CA LYS A 343 -12.27 15.34 30.25
C LYS A 343 -13.22 16.25 31.03
N LYS A 344 -13.74 17.30 30.40
CA LYS A 344 -14.76 18.20 30.97
C LYS A 344 -16.19 17.70 30.74
N ASN A 345 -16.37 16.48 30.22
CA ASN A 345 -17.65 15.89 29.83
C ASN A 345 -18.46 16.73 28.81
N LYS A 346 -17.79 17.58 28.02
CA LYS A 346 -18.43 18.38 26.94
C LYS A 346 -18.61 17.59 25.64
N LEU A 347 -18.02 16.41 25.55
CA LEU A 347 -18.23 15.45 24.46
C LEU A 347 -18.00 14.04 25.00
N GLN A 348 -18.64 13.05 24.40
CA GLN A 348 -18.55 11.67 24.86
C GLN A 348 -17.28 10.98 24.32
N SER A 349 -17.02 11.13 23.02
CA SER A 349 -15.83 10.58 22.37
C SER A 349 -15.51 11.34 21.09
N PHE A 350 -14.28 11.24 20.63
CA PHE A 350 -13.88 11.75 19.34
C PHE A 350 -12.85 10.82 18.69
N GLU A 351 -12.72 10.93 17.37
CA GLU A 351 -11.81 10.14 16.57
C GLU A 351 -11.27 10.99 15.42
N ILE A 352 -9.95 11.08 15.26
CA ILE A 352 -9.31 11.72 14.10
C ILE A 352 -8.65 10.63 13.27
N LYS A 353 -9.08 10.49 12.02
CA LYS A 353 -8.57 9.52 11.05
C LYS A 353 -7.91 10.25 9.90
N ALA A 354 -6.68 9.90 9.56
CA ALA A 354 -6.14 10.32 8.27
C ALA A 354 -6.99 9.71 7.16
N ILE A 355 -7.51 10.56 6.27
CA ILE A 355 -8.18 10.09 5.06
C ILE A 355 -7.06 9.66 4.14
N LYS A 356 -6.93 8.34 3.98
CA LYS A 356 -6.03 7.75 2.98
C LYS A 356 -6.30 8.43 1.64
N GLU A 357 -5.23 8.90 1.00
CA GLU A 357 -5.36 9.39 -0.37
C GLU A 357 -6.03 8.27 -1.20
N ARG A 358 -6.95 8.64 -2.08
CA ARG A 358 -7.53 7.70 -3.04
C ARG A 358 -6.96 8.09 -4.39
N ILE A 359 -6.12 7.24 -4.96
CA ILE A 359 -5.66 7.44 -6.33
C ILE A 359 -6.77 6.93 -7.24
N TYR A 360 -7.57 7.88 -7.74
CA TYR A 360 -8.54 7.58 -8.78
C TYR A 360 -7.81 7.48 -10.11
N ARG A 361 -7.76 6.25 -10.65
CA ARG A 361 -7.22 5.98 -11.97
C ARG A 361 -8.38 5.90 -12.95
N THR A 362 -8.56 6.96 -13.73
CA THR A 362 -9.46 6.88 -14.87
C THR A 362 -8.74 6.16 -15.99
N THR A 363 -9.37 5.17 -16.58
CA THR A 363 -8.78 4.48 -17.72
C THR A 363 -9.69 4.62 -18.91
N LEU A 364 -9.17 5.18 -19.99
CA LEU A 364 -9.92 5.33 -21.22
C LEU A 364 -9.84 4.05 -22.03
N VAL A 365 -11.01 3.56 -22.43
CA VAL A 365 -11.17 2.37 -23.28
C VAL A 365 -11.93 2.76 -24.54
N THR A 366 -11.50 2.26 -25.69
CA THR A 366 -12.15 2.47 -26.99
C THR A 366 -13.31 1.50 -27.21
N GLU A 367 -13.22 0.32 -26.60
CA GLU A 367 -14.19 -0.77 -26.73
C GLU A 367 -15.13 -0.87 -25.51
N THR A 368 -16.20 -1.64 -25.65
CA THR A 368 -17.17 -1.89 -24.56
C THR A 368 -16.52 -2.71 -23.45
N PHE A 369 -16.26 -2.09 -22.29
CA PHE A 369 -15.69 -2.78 -21.13
C PHE A 369 -16.76 -3.53 -20.34
N LYS A 370 -16.66 -4.86 -20.26
CA LYS A 370 -17.49 -5.67 -19.36
C LYS A 370 -16.89 -5.64 -17.94
N PRO A 371 -17.62 -5.18 -16.92
CA PRO A 371 -17.08 -4.99 -15.56
C PRO A 371 -16.96 -6.31 -14.80
N THR A 372 -16.02 -7.17 -15.22
CA THR A 372 -15.70 -8.43 -14.53
C THR A 372 -14.38 -8.30 -13.79
N MET A 373 -14.21 -9.01 -12.68
CA MET A 373 -12.96 -9.04 -11.91
C MET A 373 -11.75 -9.42 -12.79
N LYS A 374 -11.95 -10.33 -13.74
CA LYS A 374 -10.92 -10.72 -14.74
C LYS A 374 -10.50 -9.54 -15.60
N ASN A 375 -11.45 -8.77 -16.12
CA ASN A 375 -11.17 -7.61 -16.98
C ASN A 375 -10.55 -6.45 -16.19
N TYR A 376 -10.97 -6.21 -14.94
CA TYR A 376 -10.31 -5.23 -14.06
C TYR A 376 -8.87 -5.61 -13.76
N LYS A 377 -8.58 -6.89 -13.48
CA LYS A 377 -7.22 -7.40 -13.30
C LYS A 377 -6.37 -7.23 -14.56
N GLN A 378 -6.92 -7.55 -15.74
CA GLN A 378 -6.23 -7.37 -17.01
C GLN A 378 -5.94 -5.90 -17.32
N LEU A 379 -6.81 -4.98 -16.87
CA LEU A 379 -6.65 -3.54 -17.07
C LEU A 379 -5.61 -2.94 -16.10
N LEU A 380 -5.47 -3.47 -14.88
CA LEU A 380 -4.39 -3.13 -13.94
C LEU A 380 -2.99 -3.42 -14.51
N ILE A 381 -2.84 -4.59 -15.13
CA ILE A 381 -1.59 -5.09 -15.72
C ILE A 381 -1.40 -4.71 -17.20
N ASN A 382 -2.16 -3.72 -17.71
CA ASN A 382 -2.06 -3.21 -19.09
C ASN A 382 -2.29 -4.24 -20.22
N LYS A 383 -2.96 -5.38 -19.96
CA LYS A 383 -3.28 -6.39 -20.99
C LYS A 383 -4.47 -5.99 -21.89
N ILE A 384 -5.33 -5.08 -21.43
CA ILE A 384 -6.37 -4.48 -22.26
C ILE A 384 -5.82 -3.14 -22.81
N PRO A 385 -5.94 -2.85 -24.12
CA PRO A 385 -5.56 -1.58 -24.69
C PRO A 385 -6.32 -0.45 -23.98
N CYS A 386 -5.59 0.30 -23.17
CA CYS A 386 -6.20 1.25 -22.27
C CYS A 386 -5.23 2.40 -22.00
N GLN A 387 -5.76 3.62 -21.92
CA GLN A 387 -4.95 4.79 -21.66
C GLN A 387 -5.27 5.32 -20.27
N LYS A 388 -4.28 5.22 -19.38
CA LYS A 388 -4.38 5.65 -18.00
C LYS A 388 -4.37 7.18 -17.96
N ILE A 389 -5.48 7.75 -17.54
CA ILE A 389 -5.56 9.15 -17.12
C ILE A 389 -5.67 9.15 -15.61
N ILE A 390 -4.64 9.67 -14.95
CA ILE A 390 -4.74 9.97 -13.53
C ILE A 390 -5.61 11.23 -13.43
N LEU A 391 -6.93 11.02 -13.25
CA LEU A 391 -7.83 12.11 -12.91
C LEU A 391 -7.76 12.31 -11.40
N TRP A 392 -7.12 13.41 -11.00
CA TRP A 392 -7.13 13.89 -9.63
C TRP A 392 -8.58 14.20 -9.23
N LYS A 393 -9.18 13.33 -8.42
CA LYS A 393 -10.60 13.47 -8.05
C LYS A 393 -10.71 14.40 -6.85
N LYS A 394 -11.39 15.53 -7.02
CA LYS A 394 -12.01 16.28 -5.93
C LYS A 394 -13.47 16.52 -6.25
N THR A 395 -14.35 16.11 -5.35
CA THR A 395 -15.78 15.91 -5.64
C THR A 395 -16.68 17.09 -5.27
N ARG A 396 -16.21 18.13 -4.55
CA ARG A 396 -16.80 19.50 -4.40
C ARG A 396 -15.98 20.37 -3.43
N GLN A 397 -16.17 21.70 -3.49
CA GLN A 397 -15.66 22.70 -2.53
C GLN A 397 -16.58 23.93 -2.52
N LYS A 398 -16.80 24.51 -1.34
CA LYS A 398 -17.48 25.80 -1.09
C LYS A 398 -16.67 26.91 -1.79
N GLY A 399 -17.34 27.69 -2.65
CA GLY A 399 -16.71 28.66 -3.54
C GLY A 399 -15.97 29.78 -2.80
N ASP A 400 -14.87 30.21 -3.44
CA ASP A 400 -14.37 31.58 -3.54
C ASP A 400 -14.53 32.50 -2.32
N GLU A 401 -13.62 32.38 -1.36
CA GLU A 401 -13.12 33.58 -0.67
C GLU A 401 -11.59 33.63 -0.78
N PRO A 402 -10.99 34.77 -1.15
CA PRO A 402 -9.55 34.91 -1.22
C PRO A 402 -8.97 34.80 0.19
N VAL A 403 -8.14 33.77 0.41
CA VAL A 403 -7.32 33.66 1.61
C VAL A 403 -6.33 34.85 1.62
N SER A 404 -6.58 35.83 2.48
CA SER A 404 -5.61 36.87 2.79
C SER A 404 -4.58 36.32 3.77
N PHE A 405 -3.33 36.17 3.34
CA PHE A 405 -2.21 35.86 4.23
C PHE A 405 -1.84 37.10 5.03
N GLU A 406 -1.83 36.99 6.36
CA GLU A 406 -1.31 38.05 7.22
C GLU A 406 0.22 38.15 7.11
N LYS A 407 0.75 39.33 7.44
CA LYS A 407 2.16 39.72 7.21
C LYS A 407 3.17 38.78 7.89
N GLU A 408 2.76 38.13 8.98
CA GLU A 408 3.58 37.19 9.76
C GLU A 408 3.79 35.85 9.04
N GLU A 409 2.82 35.40 8.24
CA GLU A 409 2.88 34.12 7.52
C GLU A 409 3.82 34.14 6.32
N LYS A 410 4.00 35.32 5.71
CA LYS A 410 5.01 35.56 4.67
C LYS A 410 6.45 35.46 5.21
N THR A 411 6.63 35.65 6.52
CA THR A 411 7.96 35.64 7.15
C THR A 411 8.42 34.21 7.43
N ILE A 412 7.49 33.34 7.84
CA ILE A 412 7.76 31.91 8.05
C ILE A 412 8.13 31.21 6.73
N LEU A 413 7.47 31.56 5.63
CA LEU A 413 7.74 31.01 4.30
C LEU A 413 9.01 31.54 3.62
N ARG A 414 9.69 32.53 4.19
CA ARG A 414 10.99 33.03 3.71
C ARG A 414 12.18 32.39 4.42
N THR A 415 11.94 31.59 5.45
CA THR A 415 12.99 30.97 6.29
C THR A 415 13.06 29.44 6.13
N ILE A 416 12.31 28.91 5.16
CA ILE A 416 12.47 27.58 4.55
C ILE A 416 12.85 27.86 3.10
#